data_AF-A0A926X0C2-F1
#
_entry.id   AF-A0A926X0C2-F1
#
_cell.length_a   1.000
_cell.length_b   1.000
_cell.length_c   1.000
_cell.angle_alpha   90.00
_cell.angle_beta   90.00
_cell.angle_gamma   90.00
#
_symmetry.space_group_name_H-M   'P 1'
#
loop_
_entity.id
_entity.type
_entity.pdbx_description
1 polymer ?
#
loop_
_entity_poly.entity_id
_entity_poly.type
_entity_poly.pdbx_seq_one_letter_code
_entity_poly.pdbx_strand_id
1 'polypeptide(L)' 'MAISRAEAKQLLERLIFEESNAQEWVQDVWEFSPTLGDDAAKLIEVYDALIESCSEEKLENLLQGLYQRFM' A
#
# COMPACT_ATOMS: atom_id res chain seq x y z
N MET A 1 7.30 1.09 20.47
CA MET A 1 5.84 1.30 20.47
C MET A 1 5.41 0.82 19.12
N ALA A 2 4.62 -0.26 19.05
CA ALA A 2 4.17 -0.78 17.77
C ALA A 2 3.30 0.28 17.09
N ILE A 3 3.61 0.63 15.84
CA ILE A 3 2.73 1.48 15.03
C ILE A 3 1.36 0.81 14.87
N SER A 4 0.28 1.61 14.89
CA SER A 4 -1.05 1.07 14.66
C SER A 4 -1.15 0.54 13.23
N ARG A 5 -1.98 -0.49 12.98
CA ARG A 5 -2.20 -0.99 11.62
C ARG A 5 -2.58 0.12 10.62
N ALA A 6 -3.41 1.07 11.05
CA ALA A 6 -3.81 2.22 10.22
C ALA A 6 -2.62 3.13 9.87
N GLU A 7 -1.71 3.36 10.83
CA GLU A 7 -0.50 4.14 10.61
C GLU A 7 0.46 3.41 9.66
N ALA A 8 0.63 2.10 9.84
CA ALA A 8 1.43 1.28 8.95
C ALA A 8 0.90 1.32 7.50
N LYS A 9 -0.42 1.23 7.32
CA LYS A 9 -1.06 1.38 6.01
C LYS A 9 -0.74 2.74 5.41
N GLN A 10 -0.96 3.84 6.13
CA GLN A 10 -0.67 5.17 5.61
C GLN A 10 0.80 5.36 5.22
N LEU A 11 1.74 4.84 6.01
CA LEU A 11 3.17 4.95 5.69
C LEU A 11 3.55 4.13 4.47
N LEU A 12 2.98 2.93 4.31
CA LEU A 12 3.17 2.11 3.12
C LEU A 12 2.52 2.74 1.89
N GLU A 13 1.31 3.30 2.01
CA GLU A 13 0.65 4.03 0.91
C GLU A 13 1.49 5.23 0.47
N ARG A 14 2.10 5.98 1.40
CA ARG A 14 3.03 7.07 1.06
C ARG A 14 4.30 6.58 0.37
N LEU A 15 4.74 5.37 0.67
CA LEU A 15 5.90 4.74 0.01
C LEU A 15 5.60 4.31 -1.43
N ILE A 16 4.34 3.97 -1.74
CA ILE A 16 3.93 3.44 -3.05
C ILE A 16 3.37 4.54 -3.96
N PHE A 17 2.54 5.44 -3.40
CA PHE A 17 1.74 6.38 -4.17
C PHE A 17 2.19 7.85 -4.03
N GLU A 18 3.20 8.14 -3.19
CA GLU A 18 3.85 9.43 -2.90
C GLU A 18 2.92 10.64 -2.66
N GLU A 19 2.18 11.08 -3.68
CA GLU A 19 1.28 12.25 -3.69
C GLU A 19 -0.21 11.90 -3.84
N SER A 20 -0.56 10.71 -4.37
CA SER A 20 -1.95 10.30 -4.62
C SER A 20 -2.42 9.23 -3.64
N ASN A 21 -3.72 9.13 -3.39
CA ASN A 21 -4.24 7.97 -2.65
C ASN A 21 -4.33 6.73 -3.57
N ALA A 22 -4.40 5.53 -2.98
CA ALA A 22 -4.43 4.27 -3.72
C ALA A 22 -5.57 4.19 -4.75
N GLN A 23 -6.75 4.77 -4.46
CA GLN A 23 -7.89 4.75 -5.37
C GLN A 23 -7.73 5.73 -6.53
N GLU A 24 -7.19 6.92 -6.28
CA GLU A 24 -6.84 7.90 -7.32
C GLU A 24 -5.81 7.30 -8.28
N TRP A 25 -4.77 6.65 -7.74
CA TRP A 25 -3.78 5.96 -8.57
C TRP A 25 -4.41 4.85 -9.43
N VAL A 26 -5.32 4.03 -8.89
CA VAL A 26 -6.03 3.02 -9.68
C VAL A 26 -6.84 3.66 -10.81
N GLN A 27 -7.51 4.79 -10.54
CA GLN A 27 -8.24 5.54 -11.57
C GLN A 27 -7.30 6.06 -12.66
N ASP A 28 -6.15 6.65 -12.30
CA ASP A 28 -5.14 7.10 -13.27
C ASP A 28 -4.64 5.95 -14.15
N VAL A 29 -4.40 4.77 -13.55
CA VAL A 29 -4.02 3.57 -14.32
C VAL A 29 -5.16 3.12 -15.23
N TRP A 30 -6.41 3.20 -14.78
CA TRP A 30 -7.58 2.86 -15.58
C TRP A 30 -7.76 3.80 -16.78
N GLU A 31 -7.53 5.10 -16.60
CA GLU A 31 -7.55 6.10 -17.68
C GLU A 31 -6.45 5.84 -18.71
N PHE A 32 -5.30 5.30 -18.29
CA PHE A 32 -4.22 4.90 -19.19
C PHE A 32 -4.49 3.57 -19.89
N SER A 33 -5.00 2.57 -19.16
CA SER A 33 -5.31 1.24 -19.69
C SER A 33 -6.40 0.56 -18.85
N PRO A 34 -7.57 0.27 -19.44
CA PRO A 34 -8.68 -0.42 -18.77
C PRO A 34 -8.27 -1.75 -18.12
N THR A 35 -7.45 -2.54 -18.82
CA THR A 35 -6.99 -3.85 -18.33
C THR A 35 -6.00 -3.73 -17.18
N LEU A 36 -5.12 -2.73 -17.20
CA LEU A 36 -4.16 -2.54 -16.12
C LEU A 36 -4.82 -1.93 -14.87
N GLY A 37 -5.87 -1.11 -15.04
CA GLY A 37 -6.60 -0.56 -13.90
C GLY A 37 -7.38 -1.63 -13.13
N ASP A 38 -7.93 -2.64 -13.83
CA ASP A 38 -8.53 -3.81 -13.15
C ASP A 38 -7.49 -4.60 -12.33
N ASP A 39 -6.27 -4.75 -12.85
CA ASP A 39 -5.21 -5.42 -12.11
C ASP A 39 -4.65 -4.55 -10.97
N ALA A 40 -4.62 -3.24 -11.14
CA ALA A 40 -4.29 -2.27 -10.10
C ALA A 40 -5.32 -2.30 -8.96
N ALA A 41 -6.62 -2.35 -9.28
CA ALA A 41 -7.69 -2.48 -8.29
C ALA A 41 -7.53 -3.76 -7.45
N LYS A 42 -7.30 -4.91 -8.11
CA LYS A 42 -7.01 -6.17 -7.41
C LYS A 42 -5.76 -6.09 -6.54
N LEU A 43 -4.73 -5.38 -6.99
CA LEU A 43 -3.50 -5.20 -6.21
C LEU A 43 -3.78 -4.44 -4.91
N ILE A 44 -4.60 -3.38 -4.96
CA ILE A 44 -5.03 -2.66 -3.75
C ILE A 44 -5.85 -3.56 -2.82
N GLU A 45 -6.80 -4.34 -3.35
CA GLU A 45 -7.60 -5.26 -2.53
C GLU A 45 -6.74 -6.33 -1.83
N VAL A 46 -5.78 -6.92 -2.56
CA VAL A 46 -4.84 -7.90 -1.99
C VAL A 46 -3.94 -7.24 -0.95
N TYR A 47 -3.46 -6.03 -1.22
CA TYR A 47 -2.65 -5.25 -0.31
C TYR A 47 -3.40 -4.94 1.00
N ASP A 48 -4.66 -4.50 0.91
CA ASP A 48 -5.49 -4.26 2.09
C ASP A 48 -5.72 -5.54 2.89
N ALA A 49 -6.07 -6.64 2.22
CA ALA A 49 -6.23 -7.94 2.86
C ALA A 49 -4.94 -8.43 3.56
N LEU A 50 -3.77 -8.17 2.98
CA LEU A 50 -2.47 -8.51 3.58
C LEU A 50 -2.21 -7.69 4.85
N ILE A 51 -2.51 -6.38 4.82
CA ILE A 51 -2.38 -5.51 6.00
C ILE A 51 -3.35 -5.96 7.10
N GLU A 52 -4.59 -6.28 6.75
CA GLU A 52 -5.58 -6.77 7.71
C GLU A 52 -5.21 -8.13 8.30
N SER A 53 -4.53 -8.98 7.53
CA SER A 53 -4.05 -10.28 8.01
C SER A 53 -2.77 -10.20 8.85
N CYS A 54 -2.02 -9.09 8.80
CA CYS A 54 -0.74 -8.95 9.51
C CYS A 54 -0.92 -8.34 10.91
N SER A 55 -0.12 -8.84 11.86
CA SER A 55 0.02 -8.25 13.20
C SER A 55 0.82 -6.95 13.13
N GLU A 56 0.56 -6.02 14.05
CA GLU A 56 1.20 -4.69 14.09
C GLU A 56 2.74 -4.79 14.17
N GLU A 57 3.28 -5.72 14.96
CA GLU A 57 4.74 -6.00 15.00
C GLU A 57 5.31 -6.44 13.64
N LYS A 58 4.57 -7.24 12.86
CA LYS A 58 5.04 -7.67 11.54
C LYS A 58 5.00 -6.51 10.54
N LEU A 59 3.97 -5.67 10.61
CA LEU A 59 3.85 -4.47 9.78
C LEU A 59 4.98 -3.49 10.08
N GLU A 60 5.32 -3.28 11.35
CA GLU A 60 6.44 -2.43 11.75
C GLU A 60 7.78 -2.95 11.21
N ASN A 61 8.06 -4.24 11.37
CA ASN A 61 9.28 -4.86 10.85
C ASN A 61 9.35 -4.79 9.31
N LEU A 62 8.23 -5.03 8.63
CA LEU A 62 8.13 -4.90 7.18
C LEU A 62 8.42 -3.46 6.75
N LEU A 63 7.79 -2.49 7.42
CA LEU A 63 7.95 -1.07 7.14
C LEU A 63 9.41 -0.66 7.29
N GLN A 64 10.07 -0.99 8.41
CA GLN A 64 11.49 -0.70 8.61
C GLN A 64 12.36 -1.32 7.50
N GLY A 65 12.09 -2.57 7.12
CA GLY A 65 12.82 -3.24 6.04
C GLY A 65 12.63 -2.57 4.68
N LEU A 66 11.42 -2.07 4.39
CA LEU A 66 11.12 -1.34 3.16
C LEU A 66 11.76 0.04 3.15
N TYR A 67 11.68 0.79 4.26
CA TYR A 67 12.37 2.07 4.39
C TYR A 67 13.88 1.94 4.20
N GLN A 68 14.52 0.91 4.76
CA GLN A 68 15.95 0.64 4.54
C GLN A 68 16.30 0.26 3.10
N ARG A 69 15.30 -0.15 2.30
CA ARG A 69 15.53 -0.63 0.93
C ARG A 69 15.22 0.41 -0.14
N PHE A 70 14.22 1.26 0.11
CA PHE A 70 13.78 2.30 -0.82
C PHE A 70 14.37 3.68 -0.51
N MET A 71 15.01 3.85 0.66
CA MET A 71 15.67 5.08 1.12
C MET A 71 17.17 4.84 1.27
#